data_AF-A0A1B8FI88-F1
#
_entry.id   AF-A0A1B8FI88-F1
#
_cell.length_a   1.000
_cell.length_b   1.000
_cell.length_c   1.000
_cell.angle_alpha   90.00
_cell.angle_beta   90.00
_cell.angle_gamma   90.00
#
_symmetry.space_group_name_H-M   'P 1'
#
loop_
_entity.id
_entity.type
_entity.pdbx_description
1 polymer ?
#
loop_
_entity_poly.entity_id
_entity_poly.type
_entity_poly.pdbx_seq_one_letter_code
_entity_poly.pdbx_strand_id
1 'polypeptide(L)'
;MSGQSSNTSASRSSPSRASAGSEDKYADSTVSEKMARRDATSMATYYNTSRNLNREVIAVKIVVHTLGSQQTHDGRSGNHWSIFLILAGAELRSVRLNMMSDGLDDRGHLEVTDKTFHVTTSTLADFDYSVAPRTTVHNFCRLITGNGHDKYLMSGTGNGCRYWV
;
A
#
# COMPACT_ATOMS: atom_id res chain seq x y z
N MET A 1 -59.89 15.62 13.06
CA MET A 1 -58.62 15.85 12.33
C MET A 1 -57.87 16.94 13.07
N SER A 2 -56.96 16.53 13.96
CA SER A 2 -56.12 17.44 14.75
C SER A 2 -54.75 16.80 14.80
N GLY A 3 -53.86 17.25 13.91
CA GLY A 3 -52.54 16.68 13.70
C GLY A 3 -51.58 17.03 14.84
N GLN A 4 -50.99 16.01 15.44
CA GLN A 4 -49.82 16.12 16.30
C GLN A 4 -48.59 16.41 15.41
N SER A 5 -47.96 17.57 15.59
CA SER A 5 -46.60 17.81 15.10
C SER A 5 -45.64 17.80 16.29
N SER A 6 -44.93 16.70 16.45
CA SER A 6 -43.85 16.52 17.41
C SER A 6 -42.65 17.39 17.00
N ASN A 7 -42.19 18.24 17.92
CA ASN A 7 -40.91 18.94 17.84
C ASN A 7 -39.77 17.92 18.00
N THR A 8 -39.16 17.50 16.90
CA THR A 8 -37.91 16.75 16.94
C THR A 8 -36.75 17.74 16.86
N SER A 9 -36.08 17.93 17.99
CA SER A 9 -34.83 18.67 18.12
C SER A 9 -33.77 18.11 17.17
N ALA A 10 -33.32 18.91 16.20
CA ALA A 10 -32.18 18.60 15.36
C ALA A 10 -30.91 18.63 16.22
N SER A 11 -30.42 17.46 16.61
CA SER A 11 -29.06 17.29 17.12
C SER A 11 -28.10 17.53 15.97
N ARG A 12 -27.50 18.73 15.94
CA ARG A 12 -26.29 18.99 15.15
C ARG A 12 -25.18 18.11 15.70
N SER A 13 -24.97 16.95 15.08
CA SER A 13 -23.75 16.18 15.25
C SER A 13 -22.59 16.98 14.66
N SER A 14 -21.81 17.60 15.54
CA SER A 14 -20.49 18.12 15.21
C SER A 14 -19.66 17.03 14.53
N PRO A 15 -19.00 17.28 13.39
CA PRO A 15 -18.07 16.32 12.84
C PRO A 15 -16.94 16.14 13.85
N SER A 16 -16.79 14.91 14.34
CA SER A 16 -15.67 14.51 15.18
C SER A 16 -14.38 14.87 14.44
N ARG A 17 -13.64 15.80 15.05
CA ARG A 17 -12.29 16.23 14.68
C ARG A 17 -11.46 14.97 14.41
N ALA A 18 -11.15 14.72 13.13
CA ALA A 18 -10.21 13.69 12.74
C ALA A 18 -8.93 13.92 13.53
N SER A 19 -8.43 12.88 14.19
CA SER A 19 -7.18 12.93 14.93
C SER A 19 -6.06 13.29 13.96
N ALA A 20 -5.61 14.55 14.03
CA ALA A 20 -4.28 14.94 13.60
C ALA A 20 -3.30 14.08 14.40
N GLY A 21 -2.65 13.12 13.74
CA GLY A 21 -1.90 12.09 14.45
C GLY A 21 -1.24 11.06 13.54
N SER A 22 -0.72 11.49 12.40
CA SER A 22 0.48 10.85 11.85
C SER A 22 1.42 11.97 11.43
N GLU A 23 2.05 12.62 12.41
CA GLU A 23 3.36 13.23 12.16
C GLU A 23 4.22 12.17 11.47
N ASP A 24 4.86 12.55 10.35
CA ASP A 24 5.67 11.69 9.52
C ASP A 24 6.90 11.19 10.30
N LYS A 25 6.70 10.18 11.16
CA LYS A 25 7.77 9.48 11.92
C LYS A 25 8.91 8.98 11.02
N TYR A 26 8.63 8.87 9.72
CA TYR A 26 9.59 8.47 8.71
C TYR A 26 10.56 9.59 8.30
N ALA A 27 10.09 10.83 8.25
CA ALA A 27 10.95 11.99 8.01
C ALA A 27 11.99 12.13 9.13
N ASP A 28 11.59 11.82 10.36
CA ASP A 28 12.41 11.91 11.57
C ASP A 28 13.29 10.66 11.82
N SER A 29 13.16 9.61 11.00
CA SER A 29 13.97 8.39 11.15
C SER A 29 15.42 8.63 10.73
N THR A 30 16.36 8.09 11.52
CA THR A 30 17.79 8.09 11.21
C THR A 30 18.09 7.26 9.95
N VAL A 31 19.23 7.51 9.32
CA VAL A 31 19.72 6.72 8.17
C VAL A 31 19.76 5.23 8.53
N SER A 32 20.26 4.88 9.73
CA SER A 32 20.36 3.50 10.20
C SER A 32 18.99 2.82 10.33
N GLU A 33 17.98 3.52 10.85
CA GLU A 33 16.61 2.98 10.96
C GLU A 33 15.98 2.76 9.58
N LYS A 34 16.20 3.71 8.65
CA LYS A 34 15.75 3.60 7.27
C LYS A 34 16.39 2.41 6.57
N MET A 35 17.70 2.21 6.71
CA MET A 35 18.42 1.06 6.18
C MET A 35 17.93 -0.26 6.79
N ALA A 36 17.73 -0.31 8.12
CA ALA A 36 17.21 -1.51 8.77
C ALA A 36 15.81 -1.89 8.25
N ARG A 37 14.93 -0.91 8.00
CA ARG A 37 13.63 -1.14 7.39
C ARG A 37 13.75 -1.59 5.93
N ARG A 38 14.65 -0.97 5.16
CA ARG A 38 14.96 -1.36 3.77
C ARG A 38 15.35 -2.84 3.71
N ASP A 39 16.28 -3.26 4.57
CA ASP A 39 16.74 -4.64 4.65
C ASP A 39 15.64 -5.59 5.11
N ALA A 40 14.90 -5.24 6.19
CA ALA A 40 13.86 -6.09 6.77
C ALA A 40 12.68 -6.35 5.82
N THR A 41 12.40 -5.44 4.90
CA THR A 41 11.29 -5.54 3.95
C THR A 41 11.75 -5.83 2.51
N SER A 42 13.06 -5.97 2.30
CA SER A 42 13.64 -6.27 1.01
C SER A 42 13.14 -7.60 0.45
N MET A 43 13.19 -7.73 -0.86
CA MET A 43 12.86 -9.00 -1.51
C MET A 43 13.78 -10.14 -1.05
N ALA A 44 15.07 -9.88 -0.84
CA ALA A 44 16.01 -10.89 -0.34
C ALA A 44 15.57 -11.45 1.02
N THR A 45 15.22 -10.57 1.96
CA THR A 45 14.68 -10.98 3.27
C THR A 45 13.36 -11.72 3.11
N TYR A 46 12.46 -11.25 2.24
CA TYR A 46 11.19 -11.91 2.00
C TYR A 46 11.36 -13.35 1.49
N TYR A 47 12.29 -13.60 0.56
CA TYR A 47 12.60 -14.94 0.05
C TYR A 47 13.06 -15.90 1.16
N ASN A 48 13.81 -15.38 2.13
CA ASN A 48 14.38 -16.18 3.20
C ASN A 48 13.41 -16.44 4.35
N THR A 49 12.40 -15.58 4.54
CA THR A 49 11.59 -15.55 5.77
C THR A 49 10.11 -15.84 5.55
N SER A 50 9.56 -15.55 4.37
CA SER A 50 8.13 -15.69 4.13
C SER A 50 7.73 -17.15 3.87
N ARG A 51 6.63 -17.56 4.50
CA ARG A 51 5.95 -18.83 4.21
C ARG A 51 5.01 -18.74 3.00
N ASN A 52 4.81 -17.55 2.45
CA ASN A 52 3.87 -17.31 1.36
C ASN A 52 4.53 -17.27 -0.03
N LEU A 53 5.85 -17.42 -0.12
CA LEU A 53 6.58 -17.34 -1.40
C LEU A 53 6.00 -18.26 -2.49
N ASN A 54 5.62 -19.49 -2.12
CA ASN A 54 5.07 -20.49 -3.04
C ASN A 54 3.54 -20.60 -2.98
N ARG A 55 2.86 -19.71 -2.24
CA ARG A 55 1.39 -19.70 -2.19
C ARG A 55 0.84 -19.25 -3.55
N GLU A 56 -0.24 -19.90 -3.96
CA GLU A 56 -1.01 -19.51 -5.13
C GLU A 56 -1.68 -18.15 -4.92
N VAL A 57 -1.67 -17.33 -5.97
CA VAL A 57 -2.31 -16.02 -6.06
C VAL A 57 -3.54 -16.16 -6.94
N ILE A 58 -4.70 -15.75 -6.41
CA ILE A 58 -6.00 -15.85 -7.11
C ILE A 58 -6.45 -14.53 -7.74
N ALA A 59 -5.96 -13.41 -7.21
CA ALA A 59 -6.22 -12.09 -7.74
C ALA A 59 -5.03 -11.15 -7.46
N VAL A 60 -4.80 -10.23 -8.38
CA VAL A 60 -3.97 -9.05 -8.17
C VAL A 60 -4.91 -7.88 -7.92
N LYS A 61 -4.76 -7.22 -6.78
CA LYS A 61 -5.50 -6.01 -6.45
C LYS A 61 -4.57 -4.82 -6.44
N ILE A 62 -4.85 -3.82 -7.25
CA ILE A 62 -4.16 -2.53 -7.22
C ILE A 62 -4.92 -1.61 -6.26
N VAL A 63 -4.23 -0.97 -5.31
CA VAL A 63 -4.84 -0.11 -4.29
C VAL A 63 -4.27 1.30 -4.36
N VAL A 64 -5.16 2.29 -4.46
CA VAL A 64 -4.84 3.72 -4.29
C VAL A 64 -5.13 4.10 -2.85
N HIS A 65 -4.10 4.53 -2.13
CA HIS A 65 -4.21 4.83 -0.70
C HIS A 65 -4.73 6.24 -0.42
N THR A 66 -5.48 6.37 0.67
CA THR A 66 -5.82 7.68 1.25
C THR A 66 -4.59 8.22 2.00
N LEU A 67 -3.80 9.10 1.39
CA LEU A 67 -2.68 9.77 2.09
C LEU A 67 -3.08 11.11 2.75
N GLY A 68 -4.34 11.52 2.63
CA GLY A 68 -4.69 12.93 2.82
C GLY A 68 -4.18 13.79 1.65
N SER A 69 -4.51 15.08 1.64
CA SER A 69 -4.25 16.01 0.53
C SER A 69 -2.76 16.36 0.37
N GLN A 70 -1.93 15.40 -0.02
CA GLN A 70 -0.59 15.65 -0.55
C GLN A 70 -0.72 15.83 -2.06
N GLN A 71 -0.86 17.08 -2.52
CA GLN A 71 -0.78 17.39 -3.94
C GLN A 71 0.70 17.45 -4.33
N THR A 72 1.04 16.86 -5.47
CA THR A 72 2.35 17.08 -6.10
C THR A 72 2.49 18.55 -6.51
N HIS A 73 3.72 19.01 -6.75
CA HIS A 73 4.01 20.41 -7.12
C HIS A 73 3.25 20.90 -8.37
N ASP A 74 2.78 19.98 -9.22
CA ASP A 74 1.99 20.22 -10.42
C ASP A 74 0.46 20.01 -10.21
N GLY A 75 0.00 19.91 -8.96
CA GLY A 75 -1.41 19.83 -8.58
C GLY A 75 -2.07 18.45 -8.75
N ARG A 76 -1.30 17.41 -9.09
CA ARG A 76 -1.81 16.03 -9.18
C ARG A 76 -1.84 15.36 -7.81
N SER A 77 -2.62 14.28 -7.68
CA SER A 77 -2.66 13.50 -6.44
C SER A 77 -1.32 12.80 -6.19
N GLY A 78 -0.72 13.06 -5.02
CA GLY A 78 0.42 12.33 -4.49
C GLY A 78 0.04 11.06 -3.74
N ASN A 79 -1.19 10.55 -3.91
CA ASN A 79 -1.63 9.31 -3.26
C ASN A 79 -0.66 8.16 -3.56
N HIS A 80 -0.43 7.33 -2.55
CA HIS A 80 0.41 6.16 -2.68
C HIS A 80 -0.30 5.02 -3.38
N TRP A 81 0.43 4.21 -4.13
CA TRP A 81 -0.09 3.05 -4.84
C TRP A 81 0.67 1.80 -4.42
N SER A 82 -0.06 0.70 -4.20
CA SER A 82 0.55 -0.60 -3.95
C SER A 82 -0.24 -1.73 -4.61
N ILE A 83 0.42 -2.88 -4.74
CA ILE A 83 -0.17 -4.09 -5.30
C ILE A 83 -0.34 -5.10 -4.17
N PHE A 84 -1.51 -5.73 -4.11
CA PHE A 84 -1.83 -6.82 -3.21
C PHE A 84 -2.04 -8.10 -4.02
N LEU A 85 -1.21 -9.10 -3.75
CA LEU A 85 -1.38 -10.45 -4.27
C LEU A 85 -2.29 -11.21 -3.31
N ILE A 86 -3.54 -11.43 -3.70
CA ILE A 86 -4.54 -12.13 -2.89
C ILE A 86 -4.27 -13.64 -2.97
N LEU A 87 -4.04 -14.27 -1.82
CA LEU A 87 -3.61 -15.67 -1.77
C LEU A 87 -4.81 -16.62 -1.75
N ALA A 88 -4.71 -17.75 -2.45
CA ALA A 88 -5.68 -18.84 -2.35
C ALA A 88 -5.75 -19.39 -0.92
N GLY A 89 -6.93 -19.84 -0.49
CA GLY A 89 -7.14 -20.52 0.80
C GLY A 89 -8.27 -19.92 1.63
N ALA A 90 -8.54 -20.53 2.79
CA ALA A 90 -9.62 -20.09 3.69
C ALA A 90 -9.25 -18.86 4.54
N GLU A 91 -7.95 -18.63 4.77
CA GLU A 91 -7.48 -17.48 5.54
C GLU A 91 -7.39 -16.22 4.66
N LEU A 92 -7.80 -15.08 5.20
CA LEU A 92 -7.57 -13.77 4.59
C LEU A 92 -6.08 -13.44 4.61
N ARG A 93 -5.41 -13.64 3.48
CA ARG A 93 -3.96 -13.41 3.33
C ARG A 93 -3.67 -12.73 2.01
N SER A 94 -2.73 -11.80 2.05
CA SER A 94 -2.17 -11.21 0.85
C SER A 94 -0.70 -10.92 1.01
N VAL A 95 0.02 -10.76 -0.09
CA VAL A 95 1.36 -10.19 -0.10
C VAL A 95 1.29 -8.80 -0.71
N ARG A 96 1.77 -7.79 0.01
CA ARG A 96 1.83 -6.41 -0.49
C ARG A 96 3.18 -6.18 -1.14
N LEU A 97 3.15 -5.79 -2.41
CA LEU A 97 4.28 -5.26 -3.16
C LEU A 97 4.16 -3.74 -3.15
N ASN A 98 5.15 -3.08 -2.57
CA ASN A 98 5.06 -1.68 -2.22
C ASN A 98 6.32 -0.94 -2.66
N MET A 99 6.21 -0.10 -3.67
CA MET A 99 7.34 0.69 -4.15
C MET A 99 7.27 2.10 -3.56
N MET A 100 8.18 2.45 -2.66
CA MET A 100 8.15 3.73 -1.96
C MET A 100 9.50 4.44 -1.94
N SER A 101 9.49 5.77 -1.85
CA SER A 101 10.69 6.50 -1.50
C SER A 101 10.93 6.35 -0.01
N ASP A 102 12.19 6.13 0.33
CA ASP A 102 12.64 5.93 1.71
C ASP A 102 13.63 7.05 2.13
N GLY A 103 13.81 8.06 1.26
CA GLY A 103 14.61 9.25 1.51
C GLY A 103 16.11 8.99 1.72
N LEU A 104 16.60 7.79 1.41
CA LEU A 104 18.04 7.47 1.43
C LEU A 104 18.71 7.82 0.10
N ASP A 105 18.00 7.57 -1.01
CA ASP A 105 18.44 7.82 -2.37
C ASP A 105 17.23 7.96 -3.31
N ASP A 106 17.47 8.25 -4.59
CA ASP A 106 16.42 8.34 -5.60
C ASP A 106 15.89 6.95 -6.05
N ARG A 107 16.47 5.85 -5.54
CA ARG A 107 15.97 4.51 -5.87
C ARG A 107 14.73 4.25 -5.04
N GLY A 108 13.67 3.83 -5.72
CA GLY A 108 12.52 3.30 -5.03
C GLY A 108 12.89 2.05 -4.26
N HIS A 109 12.42 1.96 -3.02
CA HIS A 109 12.52 0.77 -2.21
C HIS A 109 11.30 -0.12 -2.44
N LEU A 110 11.54 -1.30 -3.00
CA LEU A 110 10.53 -2.34 -3.14
C LEU A 110 10.40 -3.13 -1.84
N GLU A 111 9.31 -2.91 -1.12
CA GLU A 111 8.92 -3.72 0.02
C GLU A 111 8.05 -4.89 -0.44
N VAL A 112 8.35 -6.08 0.07
CA VAL A 112 7.52 -7.26 -0.08
C VAL A 112 7.13 -7.74 1.31
N THR A 113 5.83 -7.68 1.65
CA THR A 113 5.37 -7.94 3.01
C THR A 113 4.12 -8.79 3.07
N ASP A 114 4.11 -9.77 3.96
CA ASP A 114 2.93 -10.57 4.27
C ASP A 114 1.88 -9.76 5.03
N LYS A 115 0.59 -9.96 4.70
CA LYS A 115 -0.55 -9.34 5.37
C LYS A 115 -1.59 -10.40 5.76
N THR A 116 -2.30 -10.13 6.85
CA THR A 116 -3.41 -10.91 7.41
C THR A 116 -4.78 -10.42 6.93
N PHE A 117 -4.80 -9.70 5.81
CA PHE A 117 -5.99 -9.09 5.22
C PHE A 117 -5.83 -9.04 3.70
N HIS A 118 -6.93 -8.89 2.96
CA HIS A 118 -6.90 -8.73 1.50
C HIS A 118 -6.69 -7.26 1.07
N VAL A 119 -7.25 -6.32 1.83
CA VAL A 119 -7.23 -4.88 1.53
C VAL A 119 -6.99 -4.10 2.82
N THR A 120 -6.22 -3.02 2.73
CA THR A 120 -6.03 -2.10 3.86
C THR A 120 -7.23 -1.19 4.04
N THR A 121 -7.41 -0.66 5.26
CA THR A 121 -8.44 0.34 5.56
C THR A 121 -8.13 1.72 4.97
N SER A 122 -6.88 1.97 4.56
CA SER A 122 -6.48 3.20 3.85
C SER A 122 -6.66 3.05 2.33
N THR A 123 -7.89 2.83 1.87
CA THR A 123 -8.21 2.63 0.45
C THR A 123 -9.15 3.72 -0.05
N LEU A 124 -8.71 4.46 -1.06
CA LEU A 124 -9.52 5.43 -1.79
C LEU A 124 -10.23 4.75 -2.97
N ALA A 125 -9.51 3.89 -3.67
CA ALA A 125 -10.00 3.10 -4.80
C ALA A 125 -9.16 1.83 -4.93
N ASP A 126 -9.76 0.77 -5.46
CA ASP A 126 -9.07 -0.47 -5.78
C ASP A 126 -9.57 -1.11 -7.09
N PHE A 127 -8.70 -1.91 -7.71
CA PHE A 127 -8.94 -2.56 -9.01
C PHE A 127 -8.46 -4.00 -8.96
N ASP A 128 -9.35 -4.95 -9.27
CA ASP A 128 -9.07 -6.39 -9.24
C ASP A 128 -8.83 -6.97 -10.63
N TYR A 129 -7.80 -7.80 -10.71
CA TYR A 129 -7.43 -8.55 -11.90
C TYR A 129 -7.30 -10.04 -11.55
N SER A 130 -8.02 -10.88 -12.28
CA SER A 130 -7.90 -12.33 -12.15
C SER A 130 -6.51 -12.81 -12.58
N VAL A 131 -6.01 -13.82 -11.90
CA VAL A 131 -4.69 -14.41 -12.18
C VAL A 131 -4.87 -15.81 -12.78
N ALA A 132 -3.97 -16.18 -13.69
CA ALA A 132 -3.95 -17.54 -14.24
C ALA A 132 -3.74 -18.57 -13.10
N PRO A 133 -4.43 -19.72 -13.15
CA PRO A 133 -4.28 -20.76 -12.12
C PRO A 133 -2.82 -21.18 -11.91
N ARG A 134 -2.48 -21.58 -10.67
CA ARG A 134 -1.14 -22.04 -10.26
C ARG A 134 -0.05 -20.97 -10.31
N THR A 135 -0.40 -19.71 -10.55
CA THR A 135 0.54 -18.60 -10.42
C THR A 135 0.80 -18.34 -8.93
N THR A 136 2.06 -18.26 -8.55
CA THR A 136 2.49 -18.08 -7.16
C THR A 136 3.08 -16.69 -6.92
N VAL A 137 3.23 -16.30 -5.66
CA VAL A 137 3.93 -15.05 -5.28
C VAL A 137 5.34 -15.01 -5.88
N HIS A 138 6.06 -16.14 -5.86
CA HIS A 138 7.37 -16.27 -6.48
C HIS A 138 7.37 -15.89 -7.97
N ASN A 139 6.32 -16.21 -8.72
CA ASN A 139 6.23 -15.83 -10.13
C ASN A 139 6.20 -14.31 -10.31
N PHE A 140 5.48 -13.58 -9.45
CA PHE A 140 5.45 -12.11 -9.46
C PHE A 140 6.80 -11.51 -9.05
N CYS A 141 7.41 -12.00 -7.96
CA CYS A 141 8.72 -11.53 -7.52
C CYS A 141 9.80 -11.72 -8.60
N ARG A 142 9.78 -12.88 -9.27
CA ARG A 142 10.68 -13.18 -10.39
C ARG A 142 10.43 -12.28 -11.60
N LEU A 143 9.17 -11.94 -11.91
CA LEU A 143 8.86 -11.04 -13.01
C LEU A 143 9.38 -9.62 -12.73
N ILE A 144 9.18 -9.13 -11.52
CA ILE A 144 9.64 -7.80 -11.09
C ILE A 144 11.17 -7.70 -11.19
N THR A 145 11.88 -8.66 -10.59
CA THR A 145 13.35 -8.66 -10.59
C THR A 145 13.95 -8.97 -11.96
N GLY A 146 13.34 -9.91 -12.71
CA GLY A 146 13.78 -10.27 -14.05
C GLY A 146 13.70 -9.11 -15.04
N ASN A 147 12.73 -8.20 -14.84
CA ASN A 147 12.56 -6.99 -15.65
C ASN A 147 13.25 -5.75 -15.06
N GLY A 148 13.91 -5.87 -13.89
CA GLY A 148 14.55 -4.75 -13.20
C GLY A 148 13.59 -3.72 -12.60
N HIS A 149 12.32 -4.06 -12.41
CA HIS A 149 11.32 -3.18 -11.79
C HIS A 149 11.60 -2.94 -10.30
N ASP A 150 12.42 -3.76 -9.66
CA ASP A 150 12.95 -3.54 -8.31
C ASP A 150 13.98 -2.38 -8.26
N LYS A 151 14.49 -1.93 -9.41
CA LYS A 151 15.48 -0.84 -9.53
C LYS A 151 14.85 0.47 -9.98
N TYR A 152 13.53 0.59 -9.84
CA TYR A 152 12.78 1.77 -10.25
C TYR A 152 13.32 3.04 -9.60
N LEU A 153 13.46 4.12 -10.38
CA LEU A 153 13.88 5.42 -9.89
C LEU A 153 12.64 6.28 -9.60
N MET A 154 12.53 6.75 -8.37
CA MET A 154 11.54 7.73 -7.98
C MET A 154 11.91 9.09 -8.60
N SER A 155 10.93 9.98 -8.74
CA SER A 155 11.28 11.39 -8.93
C SER A 155 12.05 11.89 -7.70
N GLY A 156 12.89 12.92 -7.85
CA GLY A 156 13.64 13.52 -6.72
C GLY A 156 12.75 14.13 -5.61
N THR A 157 11.43 14.06 -5.74
CA THR A 157 10.45 14.42 -4.70
C THR A 157 9.82 13.20 -4.01
N GLY A 158 10.32 11.99 -4.29
CA GLY A 158 9.79 10.73 -3.77
C GLY A 158 8.47 10.27 -4.40
N ASN A 159 7.96 10.99 -5.40
CA ASN A 159 6.78 10.61 -6.16
C ASN A 159 7.14 9.63 -7.28
N GLY A 160 6.27 8.66 -7.56
CA GLY A 160 6.49 7.72 -8.66
C GLY A 160 5.80 6.38 -8.54
N CYS A 161 5.31 6.00 -7.36
CA CYS A 161 4.68 4.70 -7.12
C CYS A 161 3.56 4.36 -8.12
N ARG A 162 2.76 5.34 -8.55
CA ARG A 162 1.70 5.16 -9.58
C ARG A 162 2.22 4.74 -10.96
N TYR A 163 3.47 5.07 -11.30
CA TYR A 163 4.08 4.71 -12.59
C TYR A 163 4.82 3.37 -12.50
N TRP A 164 5.11 2.91 -11.28
CA TRP A 164 5.73 1.62 -11.04
C TRP A 164 4.70 0.48 -11.05
N VAL A 165 3.50 0.73 -10.51
CA VAL A 165 2.35 -0.20 -10.55
C VAL A 165 1.89 -0.41 -11.98
#